data_AF-A0A093VRH3-F1
#
_entry.id   AF-A0A093VRH3-F1
#
_cell.length_a   1.000
_cell.length_b   1.000
_cell.length_c   1.000
_cell.angle_alpha   90.00
_cell.angle_beta   90.00
_cell.angle_gamma   90.00
#
_symmetry.space_group_name_H-M   'P 1'
#
loop_
_entity.id
_entity.type
_entity.pdbx_description
1 polymer ?
#
loop_
_entity_poly.entity_id
_entity_poly.type
_entity_poly.pdbx_seq_one_letter_code
_entity_poly.pdbx_strand_id
1 'polypeptide(L)'
;MAPSTEPFDLVNFWFSLTWSLIWKILVTILVFKNFKNFPFAWHIRLLRGYRWLLRSNRSKDGPSPAQLFQPLILSSGNALCELDYNGHKSNSTYFADLDIARAHLMCTLFSSGVDYARNARRRTGILGVSDDLIGLALGAVSCTFRKEVKPFQSYEIWTRVLSWDEKWIYTVTHFVRKDTVRPRSFTLLPQAYSSRQGKLNDLARKEDAIFASALSKCVWKKGRRTVSPEIMLQVSGLLPPRPGQEDFVASLRDEPLEKLTVTKQFEEYYDLPFKLVAKIEDLWDILRAQLSMEAEDVAEEGRIRSAKQPHPIRHNQQQQQPREEWTWEKVEQERRRGMEIARSLAEMDRLHGEFTADTDALAMRRDLW
;
A
#
# COMPACT_ATOMS: atom_id res chain seq x y z
N MET A 1 33.47 36.81 56.30
CA MET A 1 33.17 36.19 54.99
C MET A 1 31.91 36.85 54.47
N ALA A 2 32.04 37.80 53.54
CA ALA A 2 30.87 38.40 52.88
C ALA A 2 30.38 37.42 51.78
N PRO A 3 29.07 37.17 51.65
CA PRO A 3 28.55 36.33 50.59
C PRO A 3 28.62 37.13 49.28
N SER A 4 29.35 36.62 48.29
CA SER A 4 29.35 37.14 46.93
C SER A 4 27.97 36.87 46.30
N THR A 5 27.11 37.89 46.23
CA THR A 5 25.91 37.85 45.41
C THR A 5 26.28 38.19 43.97
N GLU A 6 26.72 37.18 43.23
CA GLU A 6 26.78 37.25 41.76
C GLU A 6 25.38 37.61 41.25
N PRO A 7 25.21 38.67 40.43
CA PRO A 7 23.91 39.04 39.90
C PRO A 7 23.43 37.94 38.96
N PHE A 8 22.24 37.39 39.21
CA PHE A 8 21.61 36.41 38.34
C PHE A 8 21.42 37.02 36.95
N ASP A 9 22.20 36.53 35.99
CA ASP A 9 22.26 37.12 34.65
C ASP A 9 21.04 36.70 33.82
N LEU A 10 19.96 37.47 34.00
CA LEU A 10 18.65 37.25 33.39
C LEU A 10 18.78 37.04 31.87
N VAL A 11 19.64 37.78 31.19
CA VAL A 11 19.78 37.73 29.73
C VAL A 11 20.28 36.35 29.29
N ASN A 12 21.31 35.82 29.95
CA ASN A 12 21.83 34.49 29.68
C ASN A 12 20.83 33.38 30.06
N PHE A 13 20.06 33.58 31.12
CA PHE A 13 18.98 32.66 31.52
C PHE A 13 17.84 32.63 30.48
N TRP A 14 17.32 33.78 30.05
CA TRP A 14 16.27 33.88 29.04
C TRP A 14 16.76 33.42 27.65
N PHE A 15 18.02 33.71 27.29
CA PHE A 15 18.64 33.22 26.05
C PHE A 15 18.81 31.70 26.06
N SER A 16 19.26 31.11 27.17
CA SER A 16 19.34 29.65 27.34
C SER A 16 17.96 28.98 27.30
N LEU A 17 16.95 29.60 27.93
CA LEU A 17 15.58 29.08 27.95
C LEU A 17 14.93 29.15 26.56
N THR A 18 15.11 30.25 25.83
CA THR A 18 14.61 30.42 24.45
C THR A 18 15.35 29.51 23.46
N TRP A 19 16.67 29.37 23.58
CA TRP A 19 17.45 28.44 22.77
C TRP A 19 17.07 26.98 23.02
N SER A 20 16.88 26.58 24.29
CA SER A 20 16.38 25.25 24.65
C SER A 20 15.00 24.99 24.07
N LEU A 21 14.10 25.97 24.10
CA LEU A 21 12.77 25.86 23.52
C LEU A 21 12.83 25.71 21.99
N ILE A 22 13.65 26.52 21.32
CA ILE A 22 13.86 26.43 19.86
C ILE A 22 14.39 25.05 19.47
N TRP A 23 15.41 24.55 20.16
CA TRP A 23 15.94 23.21 19.90
C TRP A 23 14.92 22.10 20.13
N LYS A 24 14.14 22.19 21.21
CA LYS A 24 13.05 21.25 21.46
C LYS A 24 12.05 21.27 20.31
N ILE A 25 11.60 22.44 19.86
CA ILE A 25 10.69 22.59 18.73
C ILE A 25 11.29 22.00 17.45
N LEU A 26 12.54 22.32 17.12
CA LEU A 26 13.22 21.80 15.92
C LEU A 26 13.37 20.28 15.96
N VAL A 27 13.80 19.71 17.08
CA VAL A 27 13.90 18.25 17.29
C VAL A 27 12.52 17.62 17.18
N THR A 28 11.50 18.21 17.78
CA THR A 28 10.12 17.73 17.69
C THR A 28 9.63 17.71 16.24
N ILE A 29 9.82 18.79 15.48
CA ILE A 29 9.48 18.85 14.05
C ILE A 29 10.24 17.79 13.26
N LEU A 30 11.54 17.63 13.52
CA LEU A 30 12.38 16.62 12.86
C LEU A 30 11.86 15.20 13.13
N VAL A 31 11.53 14.88 14.38
CA VAL A 31 10.95 13.60 14.80
C VAL A 31 9.63 13.35 14.09
N PHE A 32 8.71 14.32 14.09
CA PHE A 32 7.40 14.16 13.46
C PHE A 32 7.49 14.02 11.93
N LYS A 33 8.32 14.82 11.26
CA LYS A 33 8.50 14.75 9.81
C LYS A 33 9.24 13.48 9.36
N ASN A 34 10.01 12.86 10.25
CA ASN A 34 10.73 11.61 9.98
C ASN A 34 10.12 10.37 10.63
N PHE A 35 8.89 10.46 11.15
CA PHE A 35 8.27 9.34 11.85
C PHE A 35 8.23 8.05 11.00
N LYS A 36 8.07 8.21 9.68
CA LYS A 36 8.13 7.13 8.68
C LYS A 36 9.43 6.30 8.76
N ASN A 37 10.53 6.88 9.21
CA ASN A 37 11.87 6.30 9.20
C ASN A 37 12.31 5.77 10.57
N PHE A 38 11.45 5.85 11.61
CA PHE A 38 11.81 5.26 12.90
C PHE A 38 11.89 3.73 12.84
N PRO A 39 12.68 3.11 13.73
CA PRO A 39 12.63 1.67 13.94
C PRO A 39 11.18 1.19 14.08
N PHE A 40 10.85 0.06 13.45
CA PHE A 40 9.52 -0.53 13.40
C PHE A 40 8.41 0.26 12.68
N ALA A 41 8.60 1.53 12.29
CA ALA A 41 7.58 2.30 11.58
C ALA A 41 7.14 1.63 10.26
N TRP A 42 8.10 1.07 9.52
CA TRP A 42 7.82 0.28 8.32
C TRP A 42 6.94 -0.95 8.64
N HIS A 43 7.24 -1.67 9.71
CA HIS A 43 6.49 -2.87 10.12
C HIS A 43 5.05 -2.51 10.49
N ILE A 44 4.83 -1.43 11.23
CA ILE A 44 3.50 -0.92 11.57
C ILE A 44 2.72 -0.59 10.29
N ARG A 45 3.33 0.15 9.36
CA ARG A 45 2.73 0.48 8.06
C ARG A 45 2.43 -0.75 7.20
N LEU A 46 3.21 -1.82 7.34
CA LEU A 46 2.96 -3.08 6.67
C LEU A 46 1.78 -3.84 7.32
N LEU A 47 1.79 -3.98 8.65
CA LEU A 47 0.71 -4.59 9.45
C LEU A 47 -0.64 -3.91 9.22
N ARG A 48 -0.61 -2.61 8.94
CA ARG A 48 -1.77 -1.84 8.49
C ARG A 48 -2.47 -2.43 7.25
N GLY A 49 -1.71 -2.94 6.29
CA GLY A 49 -2.26 -3.62 5.13
C GLY A 49 -2.95 -4.93 5.51
N TYR A 50 -2.31 -5.69 6.41
CA TYR A 50 -2.81 -6.97 6.90
C TYR A 50 -4.13 -6.87 7.67
N ARG A 51 -4.51 -5.69 8.19
CA ARG A 51 -5.81 -5.51 8.87
C ARG A 51 -7.01 -5.83 7.97
N TRP A 52 -6.86 -5.76 6.64
CA TRP A 52 -7.92 -6.13 5.69
C TRP A 52 -8.10 -7.65 5.55
N LEU A 53 -7.15 -8.43 6.08
CA LEU A 53 -7.35 -9.85 6.34
C LEU A 53 -8.23 -10.10 7.57
N LEU A 54 -8.56 -9.10 8.40
CA LEU A 54 -9.53 -9.29 9.47
C LEU A 54 -10.94 -9.28 8.88
N ARG A 55 -11.75 -10.31 9.16
CA ARG A 55 -13.13 -10.40 8.66
C ARG A 55 -13.98 -9.19 9.05
N SER A 56 -13.75 -8.62 10.23
CA SER A 56 -14.46 -7.44 10.73
C SER A 56 -14.29 -6.20 9.85
N ASN A 57 -13.16 -6.11 9.13
CA ASN A 57 -12.81 -4.93 8.34
C ASN A 57 -13.17 -5.09 6.86
N ARG A 58 -13.74 -6.22 6.43
CA ARG A 58 -14.05 -6.49 5.02
C ARG A 58 -15.41 -5.93 4.62
N SER A 59 -15.58 -5.63 3.33
CA SER A 59 -16.91 -5.43 2.76
C SER A 59 -17.71 -6.73 2.84
N LYS A 60 -19.03 -6.63 3.09
CA LYS A 60 -19.91 -7.80 3.17
C LYS A 60 -19.99 -8.59 1.86
N ASP A 61 -19.92 -7.89 0.73
CA ASP A 61 -20.05 -8.49 -0.60
C ASP A 61 -18.70 -9.03 -1.16
N GLY A 62 -17.60 -8.86 -0.43
CA GLY A 62 -16.25 -9.24 -0.88
C GLY A 62 -15.78 -8.49 -2.12
N PRO A 63 -14.61 -8.85 -2.67
CA PRO A 63 -14.10 -8.27 -3.90
C PRO A 63 -14.72 -8.96 -5.13
N SER A 64 -15.18 -8.16 -6.09
CA SER A 64 -15.78 -8.59 -7.35
C SER A 64 -14.75 -8.68 -8.49
N PRO A 65 -15.02 -9.44 -9.57
CA PRO A 65 -14.13 -9.50 -10.73
C PRO A 65 -13.81 -8.14 -11.35
N ALA A 66 -14.75 -7.19 -11.26
CA ALA A 66 -14.56 -5.83 -11.76
C ALA A 66 -13.48 -5.03 -11.02
N GLN A 67 -13.09 -5.48 -9.82
CA GLN A 67 -12.10 -4.83 -8.97
C GLN A 67 -10.70 -5.42 -9.14
N LEU A 68 -10.55 -6.56 -9.84
CA LEU A 68 -9.27 -7.25 -9.99
C LEU A 68 -8.16 -6.34 -10.58
N PHE A 69 -8.50 -5.57 -11.61
CA PHE A 69 -7.56 -4.68 -12.30
C PHE A 69 -7.63 -3.23 -11.81
N GLN A 70 -8.48 -2.93 -10.82
CA GLN A 70 -8.61 -1.58 -10.30
C GLN A 70 -7.40 -1.20 -9.44
N PRO A 71 -6.92 0.06 -9.52
CA PRO A 71 -5.84 0.53 -8.68
C PRO A 71 -6.31 0.79 -7.26
N LEU A 72 -5.54 0.29 -6.30
CA LEU A 72 -5.55 0.76 -4.93
C LEU A 72 -4.62 1.97 -4.79
N ILE A 73 -5.12 3.04 -4.18
CA ILE A 73 -4.38 4.29 -4.01
C ILE A 73 -4.00 4.46 -2.54
N LEU A 74 -2.72 4.68 -2.30
CA LEU A 74 -2.18 5.09 -1.00
C LEU A 74 -1.53 6.47 -1.13
N SER A 75 -1.56 7.27 -0.06
CA SER A 75 -0.82 8.52 0.00
C SER A 75 0.42 8.37 0.87
N SER A 76 1.53 8.97 0.45
CA SER A 76 2.76 9.06 1.22
C SER A 76 3.46 10.40 0.96
N GLY A 77 4.58 10.63 1.62
CA GLY A 77 5.40 11.80 1.40
C GLY A 77 6.88 11.47 1.56
N ASN A 78 7.71 12.35 1.00
CA ASN A 78 9.16 12.24 1.05
C ASN A 78 9.71 12.85 2.34
N ALA A 79 10.06 12.00 3.31
CA ALA A 79 10.63 12.44 4.58
C ALA A 79 12.10 12.86 4.44
N LEU A 80 12.62 13.62 5.39
CA LEU A 80 13.98 14.17 5.31
C LEU A 80 15.05 13.04 5.27
N CYS A 81 14.89 11.98 6.06
CA CYS A 81 15.82 10.83 6.04
C CYS A 81 15.59 9.88 4.86
N GLU A 82 14.66 10.18 3.94
CA GLU A 82 14.53 9.47 2.67
C GLU A 82 15.27 10.17 1.52
N LEU A 83 15.89 11.32 1.78
CA LEU A 83 16.64 12.07 0.78
C LEU A 83 18.00 11.40 0.51
N ASP A 84 18.40 11.43 -0.75
CA ASP A 84 19.75 11.07 -1.17
C ASP A 84 20.72 12.26 -1.10
N TYR A 85 21.94 12.05 -1.57
CA TYR A 85 22.97 13.07 -1.68
C TYR A 85 22.54 14.29 -2.51
N ASN A 86 21.64 14.11 -3.50
CA ASN A 86 21.17 15.17 -4.37
C ASN A 86 19.97 15.93 -3.77
N GLY A 87 19.51 15.56 -2.57
CA GLY A 87 18.38 16.21 -1.91
C GLY A 87 17.02 15.82 -2.50
N HIS A 88 16.93 14.72 -3.24
CA HIS A 88 15.67 14.16 -3.74
C HIS A 88 15.40 12.81 -3.11
N LYS A 89 14.18 12.28 -3.28
CA LYS A 89 13.85 10.94 -2.77
C LYS A 89 14.84 9.91 -3.30
N SER A 90 15.54 9.25 -2.39
CA SER A 90 16.50 8.20 -2.73
C SER A 90 15.82 7.03 -3.45
N ASN A 91 16.44 6.55 -4.52
CA ASN A 91 15.93 5.45 -5.35
C ASN A 91 15.59 4.21 -4.54
N SER A 92 16.35 3.91 -3.48
CA SER A 92 16.12 2.74 -2.62
C SER A 92 14.85 2.86 -1.78
N THR A 93 14.46 4.08 -1.39
CA THR A 93 13.32 4.31 -0.49
C THR A 93 11.97 4.10 -1.18
N TYR A 94 11.93 4.04 -2.52
CA TYR A 94 10.72 3.67 -3.25
C TYR A 94 10.30 2.22 -2.94
N PHE A 95 11.25 1.30 -2.75
CA PHE A 95 10.95 -0.12 -2.51
C PHE A 95 10.23 -0.34 -1.18
N ALA A 96 10.57 0.43 -0.14
CA ALA A 96 9.86 0.37 1.14
C ALA A 96 8.37 0.73 0.99
N ASP A 97 8.06 1.74 0.17
CA ASP A 97 6.67 2.12 -0.13
C ASP A 97 5.99 1.11 -1.06
N LEU A 98 6.72 0.46 -1.97
CA LEU A 98 6.19 -0.63 -2.80
C LEU A 98 5.76 -1.82 -1.95
N ASP A 99 6.52 -2.20 -0.92
CA ASP A 99 6.16 -3.29 -0.01
C ASP A 99 4.82 -3.03 0.68
N ILE A 100 4.65 -1.81 1.18
CA ILE A 100 3.42 -1.38 1.84
C ILE A 100 2.26 -1.39 0.85
N ALA A 101 2.45 -0.85 -0.36
CA ALA A 101 1.41 -0.79 -1.38
C ALA A 101 0.97 -2.17 -1.88
N ARG A 102 1.92 -3.09 -2.08
CA ARG A 102 1.64 -4.48 -2.44
C ARG A 102 0.92 -5.21 -1.32
N ALA A 103 1.36 -5.08 -0.07
CA ALA A 103 0.71 -5.73 1.07
C ALA A 103 -0.75 -5.27 1.21
N HIS A 104 -0.99 -3.95 1.10
CA HIS A 104 -2.33 -3.39 1.11
C HIS A 104 -3.20 -3.94 -0.03
N LEU A 105 -2.74 -3.91 -1.29
CA LEU A 105 -3.50 -4.42 -2.44
C LEU A 105 -3.84 -5.91 -2.26
N MET A 106 -2.85 -6.72 -1.90
CA MET A 106 -2.99 -8.16 -1.83
C MET A 106 -3.88 -8.59 -0.67
N CYS A 107 -3.75 -7.94 0.49
CA CYS A 107 -4.62 -8.21 1.63
C CYS A 107 -6.07 -7.80 1.37
N THR A 108 -6.30 -6.73 0.59
CA THR A 108 -7.67 -6.31 0.23
C THR A 108 -8.29 -7.23 -0.83
N LEU A 109 -7.55 -7.61 -1.89
CA LEU A 109 -8.09 -8.43 -2.97
C LEU A 109 -8.22 -9.91 -2.60
N PHE A 110 -7.23 -10.47 -1.89
CA PHE A 110 -7.15 -11.91 -1.61
C PHE A 110 -7.60 -12.27 -0.19
N SER A 111 -8.33 -11.38 0.49
CA SER A 111 -8.75 -11.61 1.89
C SER A 111 -9.52 -12.92 2.06
N SER A 112 -10.45 -13.20 1.15
CA SER A 112 -11.26 -14.43 1.16
C SER A 112 -10.44 -15.66 0.81
N GLY A 113 -9.50 -15.55 -0.15
CA GLY A 113 -8.61 -16.65 -0.52
C GLY A 113 -7.63 -17.02 0.59
N VAL A 114 -7.09 -16.02 1.31
CA VAL A 114 -6.22 -16.25 2.47
C VAL A 114 -6.98 -16.92 3.61
N ASP A 115 -8.23 -16.52 3.86
CA ASP A 115 -9.09 -17.18 4.84
C ASP A 115 -9.35 -18.64 4.48
N TYR A 116 -9.70 -18.90 3.23
CA TYR A 116 -9.88 -20.27 2.75
C TYR A 116 -8.59 -21.08 2.94
N ALA A 117 -7.44 -20.54 2.54
CA ALA A 117 -6.15 -21.22 2.66
C ALA A 117 -5.75 -21.54 4.11
N ARG A 118 -6.06 -20.63 5.06
CA ARG A 118 -5.86 -20.83 6.51
C ARG A 118 -6.76 -21.96 7.06
N ASN A 119 -7.99 -22.05 6.56
CA ASN A 119 -8.97 -23.03 7.03
C ASN A 119 -8.95 -24.37 6.27
N ALA A 120 -8.29 -24.43 5.11
CA ALA A 120 -8.10 -25.65 4.32
C ALA A 120 -7.24 -26.73 5.03
N ARG A 121 -6.74 -26.44 6.23
CA ARG A 121 -5.89 -27.25 7.11
C ARG A 121 -6.28 -28.74 7.25
N ARG A 122 -7.56 -29.10 7.11
CA ARG A 122 -8.07 -30.47 7.34
C ARG A 122 -8.78 -31.11 6.15
N ARG A 123 -8.74 -30.51 4.97
CA ARG A 123 -9.36 -31.10 3.77
C ARG A 123 -8.31 -31.35 2.68
N THR A 124 -8.55 -32.38 1.89
CA THR A 124 -7.96 -32.66 0.57
C THR A 124 -8.28 -31.51 -0.40
N GLY A 125 -7.79 -30.31 -0.08
CA GLY A 125 -8.00 -29.10 -0.86
C GLY A 125 -6.95 -28.96 -1.95
N ILE A 126 -7.33 -28.27 -3.02
CA ILE A 126 -6.49 -27.91 -4.18
C ILE A 126 -5.16 -27.24 -3.76
N LEU A 127 -5.13 -26.60 -2.58
CA LEU A 127 -3.96 -25.92 -2.00
C LEU A 127 -3.02 -26.84 -1.17
N GLY A 128 -3.38 -28.10 -0.98
CA GLY A 128 -2.64 -29.07 -0.18
C GLY A 128 -2.85 -28.95 1.33
N VAL A 129 -2.65 -30.09 2.01
CA VAL A 129 -2.73 -30.24 3.46
C VAL A 129 -1.35 -29.88 4.05
N SER A 130 -1.21 -28.65 4.54
CA SER A 130 -0.05 -28.24 5.33
C SER A 130 -0.50 -27.23 6.40
N ASP A 131 0.16 -27.28 7.55
CA ASP A 131 -0.07 -26.39 8.70
C ASP A 131 0.61 -25.01 8.53
N ASP A 132 1.43 -24.86 7.48
CA ASP A 132 2.15 -23.63 7.20
C ASP A 132 1.23 -22.49 6.77
N LEU A 133 1.56 -21.27 7.23
CA LEU A 133 0.88 -20.04 6.80
C LEU A 133 1.03 -19.84 5.28
N ILE A 134 -0.06 -19.38 4.66
CA ILE A 134 0.01 -18.82 3.32
C ILE A 134 0.62 -17.42 3.38
N GLY A 135 1.59 -17.17 2.52
CA GLY A 135 2.28 -15.89 2.39
C GLY A 135 2.52 -15.54 0.93
N LEU A 136 2.70 -14.26 0.68
CA LEU A 136 3.10 -13.75 -0.62
C LEU A 136 4.60 -13.42 -0.56
N ALA A 137 5.42 -14.16 -1.29
CA ALA A 137 6.84 -13.89 -1.40
C ALA A 137 7.12 -12.99 -2.61
N LEU A 138 7.98 -11.98 -2.43
CA LEU A 138 8.50 -11.17 -3.53
C LEU A 138 9.64 -11.93 -4.20
N GLY A 139 9.56 -12.13 -5.52
CA GLY A 139 10.61 -12.77 -6.31
C GLY A 139 11.50 -11.76 -7.02
N ALA A 140 10.91 -10.70 -7.58
CA ALA A 140 11.67 -9.63 -8.23
C ALA A 140 10.88 -8.32 -8.20
N VAL A 141 11.59 -7.20 -8.26
CA VAL A 141 11.02 -5.88 -8.43
C VAL A 141 11.93 -5.05 -9.33
N SER A 142 11.34 -4.38 -10.30
CA SER A 142 12.01 -3.42 -11.15
C SER A 142 11.32 -2.07 -11.02
N CYS A 143 12.08 -1.00 -10.88
CA CYS A 143 11.58 0.36 -10.76
C CYS A 143 12.26 1.25 -11.78
N THR A 144 11.46 2.07 -12.46
CA THR A 144 11.90 3.06 -13.44
C THR A 144 11.56 4.45 -12.91
N PHE A 145 12.57 5.30 -12.81
CA PHE A 145 12.45 6.66 -12.28
C PHE A 145 12.37 7.63 -13.45
N ARG A 146 11.31 8.46 -13.50
CA ARG A 146 11.09 9.44 -14.56
C ARG A 146 11.31 10.86 -14.07
N LYS A 147 10.87 11.17 -12.85
CA LYS A 147 10.94 12.51 -12.27
C LYS A 147 11.23 12.44 -10.78
N GLU A 148 12.05 13.37 -10.32
CA GLU A 148 12.39 13.50 -8.91
C GLU A 148 11.19 13.86 -8.04
N VAL A 149 11.20 13.34 -6.81
CA VAL A 149 10.27 13.76 -5.75
C VAL A 149 11.04 14.69 -4.82
N LYS A 150 10.56 15.92 -4.68
CA LYS A 150 11.21 16.96 -3.87
C LYS A 150 11.10 16.68 -2.37
N PRO A 151 11.95 17.29 -1.54
CA PRO A 151 11.81 17.22 -0.08
C PRO A 151 10.40 17.59 0.38
N PHE A 152 9.85 16.79 1.29
CA PHE A 152 8.52 16.98 1.88
C PHE A 152 7.35 16.96 0.89
N GLN A 153 7.60 16.64 -0.38
CA GLN A 153 6.57 16.53 -1.38
C GLN A 153 5.71 15.29 -1.11
N SER A 154 4.40 15.51 -1.05
CA SER A 154 3.41 14.42 -0.96
C SER A 154 3.11 13.85 -2.35
N TYR A 155 2.90 12.54 -2.40
CA TYR A 155 2.58 11.78 -3.61
C TYR A 155 1.57 10.68 -3.29
N GLU A 156 1.02 10.12 -4.36
CA GLU A 156 0.14 8.96 -4.30
C GLU A 156 0.82 7.75 -4.96
N ILE A 157 0.46 6.57 -4.48
CA ILE A 157 0.99 5.30 -4.91
C ILE A 157 -0.19 4.48 -5.42
N TRP A 158 -0.27 4.30 -6.73
CA TRP A 158 -1.35 3.62 -7.41
C TRP A 158 -0.89 2.21 -7.77
N THR A 159 -1.41 1.19 -7.09
CA THR A 159 -0.99 -0.21 -7.27
C THR A 159 -2.17 -1.03 -7.76
N ARG A 160 -1.97 -1.81 -8.84
CA ARG A 160 -2.97 -2.75 -9.36
C ARG A 160 -2.33 -4.06 -9.79
N VAL A 161 -3.14 -5.11 -9.91
CA VAL A 161 -2.74 -6.33 -10.61
C VAL A 161 -2.55 -5.98 -12.09
N LEU A 162 -1.40 -6.36 -12.64
CA LEU A 162 -1.11 -6.22 -14.07
C LEU A 162 -1.51 -7.48 -14.80
N SER A 163 -1.01 -8.64 -14.33
CA SER A 163 -1.26 -9.95 -14.93
C SER A 163 -0.77 -11.07 -14.01
N TRP A 164 -0.90 -12.32 -14.43
CA TRP A 164 -0.35 -13.50 -13.79
C TRP A 164 -0.04 -14.60 -14.81
N ASP A 165 0.91 -15.45 -14.45
CA ASP A 165 1.21 -16.71 -15.11
C ASP A 165 0.84 -17.90 -14.20
N GLU A 166 1.35 -19.09 -14.49
CA GLU A 166 1.07 -20.32 -13.72
C GLU A 166 1.63 -20.26 -12.28
N LYS A 167 2.70 -19.49 -12.05
CA LYS A 167 3.47 -19.42 -10.80
C LYS A 167 3.44 -18.04 -10.15
N TRP A 168 3.52 -16.98 -10.94
CA TRP A 168 3.77 -15.61 -10.50
C TRP A 168 2.57 -14.70 -10.78
N ILE A 169 2.29 -13.82 -9.83
CA ILE A 169 1.40 -12.66 -10.01
C ILE A 169 2.26 -11.40 -10.16
N TYR A 170 1.91 -10.58 -11.15
CA TYR A 170 2.60 -9.34 -11.47
C TYR A 170 1.74 -8.15 -11.06
N THR A 171 2.31 -7.24 -10.28
CA THR A 171 1.68 -5.96 -9.91
C THR A 171 2.43 -4.80 -10.50
N VAL A 172 1.69 -3.83 -11.00
CA VAL A 172 2.25 -2.54 -11.43
C VAL A 172 1.90 -1.47 -10.42
N THR A 173 2.89 -0.66 -10.08
CA THR A 173 2.75 0.47 -9.16
C THR A 173 3.26 1.75 -9.82
N HIS A 174 2.48 2.81 -9.74
CA HIS A 174 2.87 4.14 -10.20
C HIS A 174 2.92 5.11 -9.02
N PHE A 175 4.03 5.84 -8.91
CA PHE A 175 4.15 6.98 -8.02
C PHE A 175 3.71 8.22 -8.78
N VAL A 176 2.63 8.85 -8.33
CA VAL A 176 2.02 9.98 -9.03
C VAL A 176 1.94 11.19 -8.13
N ARG A 177 1.97 12.38 -8.73
CA ARG A 177 1.73 13.63 -8.02
C ARG A 177 0.32 13.65 -7.44
N LYS A 178 0.22 13.99 -6.15
CA LYS A 178 -1.06 14.18 -5.46
C LYS A 178 -1.92 15.21 -6.19
N ASP A 179 -3.24 15.01 -6.19
CA ASP A 179 -4.26 15.88 -6.82
C ASP A 179 -4.21 16.03 -8.35
N THR A 180 -3.25 15.41 -9.04
CA THR A 180 -3.13 15.54 -10.52
C THR A 180 -4.03 14.56 -11.25
N VAL A 181 -4.29 13.39 -10.67
CA VAL A 181 -5.18 12.37 -11.20
C VAL A 181 -6.10 11.94 -10.08
N ARG A 182 -7.42 12.11 -10.22
CA ARG A 182 -8.41 11.52 -9.29
C ARG A 182 -9.04 10.30 -9.95
N PRO A 183 -9.12 9.15 -9.27
CA PRO A 183 -9.83 8.00 -9.82
C PRO A 183 -11.30 8.34 -10.02
N ARG A 184 -11.94 7.70 -11.00
CA ARG A 184 -13.37 7.91 -11.32
C ARG A 184 -14.28 7.55 -10.16
N SER A 185 -13.89 6.55 -9.35
CA SER A 185 -14.60 6.09 -8.15
C SER A 185 -13.70 5.17 -7.33
N PHE A 186 -13.90 5.13 -6.02
CA PHE A 186 -13.34 4.10 -5.14
C PHE A 186 -14.41 3.02 -4.91
N THR A 187 -14.13 1.77 -5.29
CA THR A 187 -15.12 0.67 -5.20
C THR A 187 -14.91 -0.22 -3.97
N LEU A 188 -13.74 -0.20 -3.35
CA LEU A 188 -13.37 -1.08 -2.20
C LEU A 188 -13.19 -0.33 -0.87
N LEU A 189 -13.28 1.00 -0.84
CA LEU A 189 -13.17 1.80 0.38
C LEU A 189 -14.56 2.22 0.89
N PRO A 190 -14.72 2.48 2.20
CA PRO A 190 -15.97 3.01 2.77
C PRO A 190 -16.44 4.25 2.01
N GLN A 191 -17.75 4.34 1.75
CA GLN A 191 -18.44 5.40 0.99
C GLN A 191 -18.11 6.85 1.41
N ALA A 192 -17.49 7.04 2.58
CA ALA A 192 -17.02 8.33 3.09
C ALA A 192 -15.93 9.01 2.21
N TYR A 193 -15.24 8.26 1.34
CA TYR A 193 -14.22 8.81 0.42
C TYR A 193 -14.76 9.09 -1.00
N SER A 194 -16.02 9.51 -1.12
CA SER A 194 -16.58 9.94 -2.43
C SER A 194 -16.08 11.36 -2.79
N SER A 195 -14.85 11.46 -3.28
CA SER A 195 -14.36 12.74 -3.84
C SER A 195 -15.05 13.02 -5.17
N ARG A 196 -15.59 14.24 -5.33
CA ARG A 196 -16.22 14.73 -6.59
C ARG A 196 -15.32 14.50 -7.81
N GLN A 197 -15.95 14.09 -8.91
CA GLN A 197 -15.40 13.98 -10.26
C GLN A 197 -14.53 15.19 -10.63
N GLY A 198 -13.25 14.95 -10.91
CA GLY A 198 -12.42 15.86 -11.69
C GLY A 198 -12.15 15.24 -13.05
N LYS A 199 -12.67 15.83 -14.14
CA LYS A 199 -12.26 15.47 -15.50
C LYS A 199 -10.81 15.93 -15.70
N LEU A 200 -9.87 14.99 -15.83
CA LEU A 200 -8.57 15.32 -16.37
C LEU A 200 -8.67 15.28 -17.90
N ASN A 201 -8.89 16.45 -18.49
CA ASN A 201 -8.62 16.66 -19.92
C ASN A 201 -7.09 16.67 -20.09
N ASP A 202 -6.62 15.99 -21.14
CA ASP A 202 -5.23 15.90 -21.65
C ASP A 202 -4.38 14.74 -21.12
N LEU A 203 -4.20 13.75 -22.00
CA LEU A 203 -3.28 12.60 -21.81
C LEU A 203 -1.82 13.05 -21.67
N ALA A 204 -1.42 14.17 -22.29
CA ALA A 204 -0.08 14.73 -22.20
C ALA A 204 0.32 15.12 -20.77
N ARG A 205 -0.64 15.52 -19.91
CA ARG A 205 -0.38 15.81 -18.49
C ARG A 205 -0.20 14.55 -17.62
N LYS A 206 -0.61 13.37 -18.11
CA LYS A 206 -0.54 12.12 -17.31
C LYS A 206 0.90 11.63 -17.16
N GLU A 207 1.69 11.71 -18.22
CA GLU A 207 3.08 11.27 -18.18
C GLU A 207 3.93 12.19 -17.30
N ASP A 208 3.68 13.50 -17.37
CA ASP A 208 4.30 14.52 -16.50
C ASP A 208 3.96 14.39 -15.02
N ALA A 209 2.90 13.66 -14.70
CA ALA A 209 2.42 13.43 -13.34
C ALA A 209 3.08 12.22 -12.67
N ILE A 210 3.75 11.33 -13.42
CA ILE A 210 4.34 10.10 -12.91
C ILE A 210 5.79 10.37 -12.50
N PHE A 211 6.10 10.18 -11.22
CA PHE A 211 7.47 10.22 -10.70
C PHE A 211 8.25 8.95 -11.03
N ALA A 212 7.65 7.80 -10.76
CA ALA A 212 8.27 6.50 -10.96
C ALA A 212 7.21 5.43 -11.27
N SER A 213 7.62 4.38 -11.97
CA SER A 213 6.80 3.20 -12.23
C SER A 213 7.57 1.94 -11.89
N ALA A 214 6.93 1.05 -11.15
CA ALA A 214 7.52 -0.21 -10.72
C ALA A 214 6.66 -1.39 -11.15
N LEU A 215 7.34 -2.50 -11.44
CA LEU A 215 6.75 -3.80 -11.71
C LEU A 215 7.30 -4.79 -10.68
N SER A 216 6.40 -5.51 -10.02
CA SER A 216 6.78 -6.51 -9.01
C SER A 216 6.25 -7.88 -9.40
N LYS A 217 7.08 -8.89 -9.18
CA LYS A 217 6.82 -10.30 -9.44
C LYS A 217 6.71 -11.02 -8.10
N CYS A 218 5.52 -11.50 -7.78
CA CYS A 218 5.22 -12.12 -6.49
C CYS A 218 4.72 -13.56 -6.66
N VAL A 219 4.93 -14.41 -5.67
CA VAL A 219 4.50 -15.81 -5.68
C VAL A 219 3.77 -16.14 -4.39
N TRP A 220 2.66 -16.85 -4.51
CA TRP A 220 1.96 -17.40 -3.36
C TRP A 220 2.69 -18.66 -2.89
N LYS A 221 3.02 -18.70 -1.60
CA LYS A 221 3.64 -19.84 -0.95
C LYS A 221 2.81 -20.28 0.23
N LYS A 222 2.58 -21.58 0.34
CA LYS A 222 2.07 -22.23 1.54
C LYS A 222 3.17 -23.16 2.03
N GLY A 223 3.94 -22.69 3.01
CA GLY A 223 5.18 -23.36 3.40
C GLY A 223 6.18 -23.45 2.24
N ARG A 224 6.59 -24.68 1.91
CA ARG A 224 7.49 -24.96 0.78
C ARG A 224 6.77 -25.12 -0.57
N ARG A 225 5.44 -25.17 -0.59
CA ARG A 225 4.65 -25.36 -1.82
C ARG A 225 4.32 -24.02 -2.45
N THR A 226 4.49 -23.95 -3.76
CA THR A 226 4.04 -22.82 -4.56
C THR A 226 2.58 -23.02 -4.95
N VAL A 227 1.77 -21.99 -4.75
CA VAL A 227 0.36 -21.97 -5.10
C VAL A 227 0.19 -21.14 -6.37
N SER A 228 -0.54 -21.67 -7.35
CA SER A 228 -0.82 -20.93 -8.58
C SER A 228 -1.66 -19.68 -8.30
N PRO A 229 -1.32 -18.51 -8.89
CA PRO A 229 -2.13 -17.30 -8.79
C PRO A 229 -3.57 -17.51 -9.24
N GLU A 230 -3.80 -18.32 -10.27
CA GLU A 230 -5.14 -18.58 -10.80
C GLU A 230 -6.04 -19.24 -9.75
N ILE A 231 -5.52 -20.22 -9.01
CA ILE A 231 -6.25 -20.87 -7.91
C ILE A 231 -6.60 -19.83 -6.84
N MET A 232 -5.65 -18.97 -6.45
CA MET A 232 -5.91 -17.93 -5.44
C MET A 232 -6.95 -16.91 -5.90
N LEU A 233 -6.93 -16.53 -7.18
CA LEU A 233 -7.91 -15.63 -7.78
C LEU A 233 -9.30 -16.26 -7.83
N GLN A 234 -9.39 -17.55 -8.21
CA GLN A 234 -10.63 -18.32 -8.17
C GLN A 234 -11.15 -18.46 -6.75
N VAL A 235 -10.33 -18.84 -5.77
CA VAL A 235 -10.82 -18.96 -4.38
C VAL A 235 -11.25 -17.61 -3.81
N SER A 236 -10.62 -16.51 -4.24
CA SER A 236 -10.94 -15.16 -3.75
C SER A 236 -12.18 -14.52 -4.37
N GLY A 237 -12.82 -15.13 -5.37
CA GLY A 237 -13.97 -14.51 -6.05
C GLY A 237 -13.64 -13.53 -7.17
N LEU A 238 -12.37 -13.44 -7.55
CA LEU A 238 -11.89 -12.42 -8.48
C LEU A 238 -11.98 -12.83 -9.95
N LEU A 239 -12.21 -14.11 -10.23
CA LEU A 239 -12.37 -14.61 -11.59
C LEU A 239 -13.84 -15.00 -11.85
N PRO A 240 -14.40 -14.59 -13.00
CA PRO A 240 -15.68 -15.08 -13.46
C PRO A 240 -15.57 -16.57 -13.85
N PRO A 241 -16.70 -17.31 -13.88
CA PRO A 241 -16.73 -18.69 -14.33
C PRO A 241 -16.19 -18.82 -15.75
N ARG A 242 -15.44 -19.91 -16.00
CA ARG A 242 -15.03 -20.25 -17.36
C ARG A 242 -16.24 -20.78 -18.15
N PRO A 243 -16.43 -20.37 -19.41
CA PRO A 243 -17.50 -20.91 -20.25
C PRO A 243 -17.36 -22.44 -20.38
N GLY A 244 -18.36 -23.20 -19.94
CA GLY A 244 -18.41 -24.65 -20.09
C GLY A 244 -17.63 -25.47 -19.04
N GLN A 245 -17.06 -24.85 -18.01
CA GLN A 245 -16.42 -25.55 -16.89
C GLN A 245 -17.23 -25.28 -15.61
N GLU A 246 -17.62 -26.33 -14.88
CA GLU A 246 -18.23 -26.15 -13.57
C GLU A 246 -17.24 -25.49 -12.62
N ASP A 247 -17.67 -24.41 -11.97
CA ASP A 247 -16.88 -23.72 -10.94
C ASP A 247 -16.82 -24.58 -9.66
N PHE A 248 -16.00 -25.63 -9.69
CA PHE A 248 -15.69 -26.46 -8.51
C PHE A 248 -15.15 -25.61 -7.35
N VAL A 249 -14.62 -24.42 -7.63
CA VAL A 249 -14.13 -23.46 -6.64
C VAL A 249 -15.24 -22.54 -6.11
N ALA A 250 -16.32 -22.29 -6.85
CA ALA A 250 -17.46 -21.53 -6.33
C ALA A 250 -18.21 -22.31 -5.24
N SER A 251 -18.38 -23.63 -5.42
CA SER A 251 -18.95 -24.50 -4.37
C SER A 251 -18.09 -24.54 -3.09
N LEU A 252 -16.78 -24.30 -3.20
CA LEU A 252 -15.85 -24.16 -2.07
C LEU A 252 -15.95 -22.78 -1.38
N ARG A 253 -16.43 -21.74 -2.07
CA ARG A 253 -16.69 -20.40 -1.49
C ARG A 253 -18.01 -20.36 -0.71
N ASP A 254 -19.04 -21.02 -1.24
CA ASP A 254 -20.40 -21.00 -0.70
C ASP A 254 -20.59 -21.96 0.49
N GLU A 255 -19.59 -22.79 0.79
CA GLU A 255 -19.58 -23.57 2.03
C GLU A 255 -19.52 -22.62 3.24
N PRO A 256 -20.49 -22.68 4.16
CA PRO A 256 -20.66 -21.68 5.20
C PRO A 256 -19.41 -21.59 6.07
N LEU A 257 -18.94 -20.35 6.29
CA LEU A 257 -17.79 -20.05 7.14
C LEU A 257 -17.97 -20.57 8.59
N GLU A 258 -19.18 -20.90 9.00
CA GLU A 258 -19.51 -21.53 10.28
C GLU A 258 -18.94 -22.96 10.43
N LYS A 259 -18.67 -23.66 9.33
CA LYS A 259 -17.97 -24.96 9.32
C LYS A 259 -16.44 -24.80 9.35
N LEU A 260 -15.91 -23.57 9.27
CA LEU A 260 -14.48 -23.31 9.33
C LEU A 260 -14.01 -23.48 10.78
N THR A 261 -13.07 -24.40 10.96
CA THR A 261 -12.78 -25.03 12.25
C THR A 261 -11.77 -24.28 13.09
N VAL A 262 -11.30 -23.11 12.65
CA VAL A 262 -10.48 -22.24 13.49
C VAL A 262 -11.41 -21.62 14.53
N THR A 263 -11.30 -22.08 15.77
CA THR A 263 -12.05 -21.56 16.91
C THR A 263 -11.88 -20.04 16.98
N LYS A 264 -12.95 -19.28 17.26
CA LYS A 264 -12.90 -17.81 17.46
C LYS A 264 -11.73 -17.35 18.35
N GLN A 265 -11.31 -18.16 19.31
CA GLN A 265 -10.16 -17.92 20.19
C GLN A 265 -8.79 -17.91 19.48
N PHE A 266 -8.60 -18.71 18.43
CA PHE A 266 -7.33 -18.76 17.68
C PHE A 266 -7.23 -17.60 16.69
N GLU A 267 -8.35 -17.16 16.09
CA GLU A 267 -8.42 -15.89 15.35
C GLU A 267 -8.04 -14.72 16.27
N GLU A 268 -8.56 -14.68 17.49
CA GLU A 268 -8.25 -13.61 18.44
C GLU A 268 -6.76 -13.48 18.80
N TYR A 269 -6.03 -14.59 18.86
CA TYR A 269 -4.59 -14.60 19.13
C TYR A 269 -3.76 -14.06 17.95
N TYR A 270 -4.06 -14.48 16.72
CA TYR A 270 -3.37 -13.96 15.51
C TYR A 270 -3.77 -12.53 15.18
N ASP A 271 -4.98 -12.13 15.58
CA ASP A 271 -5.51 -10.81 15.33
C ASP A 271 -5.03 -9.77 16.35
N LEU A 272 -4.47 -10.20 17.48
CA LEU A 272 -3.95 -9.33 18.52
C LEU A 272 -2.95 -8.27 18.02
N PRO A 273 -1.89 -8.61 17.25
CA PRO A 273 -0.99 -7.60 16.68
C PRO A 273 -1.72 -6.64 15.73
N PHE A 274 -2.70 -7.11 14.95
CA PHE A 274 -3.47 -6.25 14.03
C PHE A 274 -4.42 -5.32 14.78
N LYS A 275 -5.07 -5.79 15.85
CA LYS A 275 -5.96 -5.00 16.73
C LYS A 275 -5.17 -3.93 17.48
N LEU A 276 -3.97 -4.25 17.96
CA LEU A 276 -3.08 -3.30 18.63
C LEU A 276 -2.67 -2.17 17.68
N VAL A 277 -2.27 -2.52 16.44
CA VAL A 277 -1.92 -1.54 15.41
C VAL A 277 -3.12 -0.66 15.06
N ALA A 278 -4.32 -1.22 14.89
CA ALA A 278 -5.52 -0.44 14.62
C ALA A 278 -5.78 0.63 15.70
N LYS A 279 -5.61 0.30 16.99
CA LYS A 279 -5.74 1.28 18.08
C LYS A 279 -4.68 2.39 18.04
N ILE A 280 -3.43 2.04 17.74
CA ILE A 280 -2.33 3.02 17.59
C ILE A 280 -2.64 3.98 16.43
N GLU A 281 -3.24 3.47 15.37
CA GLU A 281 -3.62 4.26 14.19
C GLU A 281 -4.80 5.17 14.47
N ASP A 282 -5.85 4.70 15.16
CA ASP A 282 -6.96 5.56 15.56
C ASP A 282 -6.44 6.74 16.41
N LEU A 283 -5.50 6.47 17.32
CA LEU A 283 -4.83 7.52 18.09
C LEU A 283 -4.00 8.46 17.20
N TRP A 284 -3.26 7.92 16.23
CA TRP A 284 -2.44 8.71 15.32
C TRP A 284 -3.26 9.58 14.36
N ASP A 285 -4.40 9.07 13.87
CA ASP A 285 -5.30 9.83 13.01
C ASP A 285 -6.05 10.90 13.80
N ILE A 286 -6.40 10.66 15.08
CA ILE A 286 -6.87 11.70 16.00
C ILE A 286 -5.81 12.80 16.18
N LEU A 287 -4.56 12.41 16.47
CA LEU A 287 -3.44 13.35 16.65
C LEU A 287 -3.17 14.16 15.37
N ARG A 288 -3.21 13.50 14.21
CA ARG A 288 -3.06 14.20 12.92
C ARG A 288 -4.23 15.12 12.62
N ALA A 289 -5.46 14.74 12.93
CA ALA A 289 -6.61 15.61 12.74
C ALA A 289 -6.48 16.86 13.62
N GLN A 290 -6.02 16.72 14.86
CA GLN A 290 -5.74 17.85 15.75
C GLN A 290 -4.63 18.76 15.22
N LEU A 291 -3.49 18.19 14.78
CA LEU A 291 -2.40 18.97 14.19
C LEU A 291 -2.76 19.58 12.83
N SER A 292 -3.63 18.94 12.06
CA SER A 292 -4.05 19.43 10.74
C SER A 292 -5.12 20.52 10.86
N MET A 293 -5.95 20.51 11.90
CA MET A 293 -6.90 21.59 12.18
C MET A 293 -6.16 22.92 12.41
N GLU A 294 -5.06 22.91 13.16
CA GLU A 294 -4.21 24.10 13.33
C GLU A 294 -3.55 24.59 12.02
N ALA A 295 -3.27 23.67 11.08
CA ALA A 295 -2.67 24.02 9.79
C ALA A 295 -3.69 24.45 8.72
N GLU A 296 -4.91 23.92 8.78
CA GLU A 296 -6.02 24.32 7.91
C GLU A 296 -6.61 25.67 8.36
N ASP A 297 -6.71 25.96 9.65
CA ASP A 297 -7.19 27.26 10.15
C ASP A 297 -6.31 28.44 9.66
N VAL A 298 -4.99 28.24 9.54
CA VAL A 298 -4.04 29.22 8.99
C VAL A 298 -4.15 29.36 7.45
N ALA A 299 -4.53 28.28 6.75
CA ALA A 299 -4.74 28.30 5.30
C ALA A 299 -6.13 28.82 4.90
N GLU A 300 -7.14 28.62 5.75
CA GLU A 300 -8.52 29.06 5.57
C GLU A 300 -8.64 30.57 5.83
N GLU A 301 -7.95 31.13 6.84
CA GLU A 301 -7.89 32.59 7.07
C GLU A 301 -7.34 33.39 5.88
N GLY A 302 -6.41 32.79 5.11
CA GLY A 302 -5.90 33.38 3.86
C GLY A 302 -6.88 33.31 2.69
N ARG A 303 -7.88 32.42 2.75
CA ARG A 303 -8.84 32.16 1.66
C ARG A 303 -10.21 32.80 1.91
N ILE A 304 -10.57 33.09 3.16
CA ILE A 304 -11.86 33.68 3.56
C ILE A 304 -12.03 35.15 3.10
N ARG A 305 -10.97 35.85 2.66
CA ARG A 305 -11.11 37.20 2.07
C ARG A 305 -11.75 37.23 0.68
N SER A 306 -12.03 36.08 0.04
CA SER A 306 -12.65 36.06 -1.28
C SER A 306 -13.52 34.83 -1.53
N ALA A 307 -14.68 34.72 -0.85
CA ALA A 307 -15.82 33.96 -1.38
C ALA A 307 -17.12 34.26 -0.61
N LYS A 308 -18.18 34.57 -1.37
CA LYS A 308 -19.57 34.71 -0.91
C LYS A 308 -20.18 33.36 -0.48
N GLN A 309 -21.19 33.47 0.37
CA GLN A 309 -22.00 32.49 1.11
C GLN A 309 -22.29 31.10 0.47
N PRO A 310 -22.43 30.04 1.29
CA PRO A 310 -22.79 28.69 0.85
C PRO A 310 -24.30 28.49 0.64
N HIS A 311 -24.66 27.81 -0.45
CA HIS A 311 -26.02 27.31 -0.74
C HIS A 311 -26.25 25.89 -0.18
N PRO A 312 -27.50 25.52 0.15
CA PRO A 312 -27.80 24.27 0.85
C PRO A 312 -27.65 23.00 -0.02
N ILE A 313 -27.34 21.91 0.67
CA ILE A 313 -27.02 20.57 0.15
C ILE A 313 -28.25 19.96 -0.54
N ARG A 314 -28.17 19.75 -1.85
CA ARG A 314 -29.16 18.99 -2.63
C ARG A 314 -28.82 17.51 -2.59
N HIS A 315 -29.68 16.68 -1.99
CA HIS A 315 -29.62 15.22 -2.10
C HIS A 315 -29.81 14.81 -3.57
N ASN A 316 -28.73 14.56 -4.29
CA ASN A 316 -28.79 13.91 -5.59
C ASN A 316 -28.83 12.39 -5.37
N GLN A 317 -29.97 11.78 -5.73
CA GLN A 317 -30.07 10.36 -6.00
C GLN A 317 -29.04 10.00 -7.08
N GLN A 318 -27.95 9.35 -6.69
CA GLN A 318 -26.97 8.83 -7.63
C GLN A 318 -27.59 7.64 -8.36
N GLN A 319 -27.93 7.85 -9.63
CA GLN A 319 -28.13 6.75 -10.59
C GLN A 319 -26.92 5.83 -10.52
N GLN A 320 -27.12 4.61 -10.03
CA GLN A 320 -26.14 3.54 -10.12
C GLN A 320 -25.89 3.29 -11.61
N GLN A 321 -24.71 3.70 -12.09
CA GLN A 321 -24.27 3.29 -13.42
C GLN A 321 -24.26 1.76 -13.48
N PRO A 322 -24.69 1.14 -14.60
CA PRO A 322 -24.69 -0.31 -14.73
C PRO A 322 -23.28 -0.83 -14.45
N ARG A 323 -23.16 -1.80 -13.52
CA ARG A 323 -21.88 -2.48 -13.25
C ARG A 323 -21.42 -3.10 -14.56
N GLU A 324 -20.34 -2.59 -15.14
CA GLU A 324 -19.75 -3.18 -16.32
C GLU A 324 -19.36 -4.63 -16.00
N GLU A 325 -20.00 -5.59 -16.67
CA GLU A 325 -19.84 -7.00 -16.37
C GLU A 325 -18.50 -7.49 -16.95
N TRP A 326 -17.64 -8.00 -16.07
CA TRP A 326 -16.34 -8.56 -16.43
C TRP A 326 -16.50 -10.04 -16.78
N THR A 327 -16.52 -10.34 -18.08
CA THR A 327 -16.55 -11.72 -18.59
C THR A 327 -15.16 -12.35 -18.54
N TRP A 328 -15.10 -13.69 -18.57
CA TRP A 328 -13.84 -14.44 -18.61
C TRP A 328 -12.92 -13.99 -19.76
N GLU A 329 -13.50 -13.76 -20.94
CA GLU A 329 -12.77 -13.31 -22.13
C GLU A 329 -12.10 -11.97 -21.93
N LYS A 330 -12.79 -10.98 -21.32
CA LYS A 330 -12.21 -9.67 -21.01
C LYS A 330 -11.06 -9.79 -20.00
N VAL A 331 -11.25 -10.62 -18.97
CA VAL A 331 -10.22 -10.86 -17.96
C VAL A 331 -8.97 -11.51 -18.59
N GLU A 332 -9.16 -12.52 -19.44
CA GLU A 332 -8.07 -13.20 -20.13
C GLU A 332 -7.36 -12.28 -21.14
N GLN A 333 -8.11 -11.41 -21.83
CA GLN A 333 -7.53 -10.40 -22.72
C GLN A 333 -6.64 -9.41 -21.96
N GLU A 334 -7.12 -8.85 -20.85
CA GLU A 334 -6.31 -7.95 -20.02
C GLU A 334 -5.11 -8.67 -19.37
N ARG A 335 -5.28 -9.94 -18.97
CA ARG A 335 -4.18 -10.79 -18.50
C ARG A 335 -3.10 -10.93 -19.59
N ARG A 336 -3.46 -11.30 -20.81
CA ARG A 336 -2.49 -11.46 -21.92
C ARG A 336 -1.76 -10.16 -22.24
N ARG A 337 -2.49 -9.06 -22.33
CA ARG A 337 -1.92 -7.71 -22.52
C ARG A 337 -0.90 -7.38 -21.42
N GLY A 338 -1.24 -7.63 -20.15
CA GLY A 338 -0.32 -7.40 -19.04
C GLY A 338 0.89 -8.34 -19.04
N MET A 339 0.75 -9.57 -19.55
CA MET A 339 1.86 -10.52 -19.69
C MET A 339 2.92 -10.07 -20.68
N GLU A 340 2.55 -9.35 -21.75
CA GLU A 340 3.52 -8.80 -22.70
C GLU A 340 4.51 -7.86 -22.01
N ILE A 341 4.00 -7.03 -21.08
CA ILE A 341 4.83 -6.12 -20.27
C ILE A 341 5.62 -6.92 -19.22
N ALA A 342 4.95 -7.86 -18.55
CA ALA A 342 5.56 -8.65 -17.47
C ALA A 342 6.68 -9.58 -17.95
N ARG A 343 6.63 -10.02 -19.22
CA ARG A 343 7.62 -10.91 -19.84
C ARG A 343 9.05 -10.41 -19.63
N SER A 344 9.29 -9.12 -19.85
CA SER A 344 10.64 -8.54 -19.70
C SER A 344 11.23 -8.75 -18.30
N LEU A 345 10.40 -8.60 -17.25
CA LEU A 345 10.84 -8.87 -15.87
C LEU A 345 10.97 -10.37 -15.59
N ALA A 346 10.11 -11.19 -16.19
CA ALA A 346 10.19 -12.65 -16.04
C ALA A 346 11.50 -13.20 -16.62
N GLU A 347 11.95 -12.69 -17.77
CA GLU A 347 13.18 -13.12 -18.44
C GLU A 347 14.46 -12.76 -17.66
N MET A 348 14.39 -11.80 -16.73
CA MET A 348 15.52 -11.47 -15.84
C MET A 348 15.92 -12.63 -14.93
N ASP A 349 15.09 -13.66 -14.76
CA ASP A 349 15.47 -14.88 -14.04
C ASP A 349 16.72 -15.54 -14.66
N ARG A 350 16.97 -15.34 -15.96
CA ARG A 350 18.16 -15.87 -16.66
C ARG A 350 19.47 -15.28 -16.17
N LEU A 351 19.46 -14.11 -15.52
CA LEU A 351 20.66 -13.45 -14.99
C LEU A 351 21.41 -14.31 -13.97
N HIS A 352 20.77 -15.31 -13.36
CA HIS A 352 21.46 -16.27 -12.50
C HIS A 352 22.57 -17.03 -13.23
N GLY A 353 22.42 -17.25 -14.54
CA GLY A 353 23.43 -17.92 -15.37
C GLY A 353 24.60 -17.03 -15.80
N GLU A 354 24.48 -15.71 -15.65
CA GLU A 354 25.55 -14.75 -15.99
C GLU A 354 26.61 -14.64 -14.89
N PHE A 355 26.36 -15.21 -13.71
CA PHE A 355 27.35 -15.22 -12.63
C PHE A 355 28.47 -16.22 -12.94
N THR A 356 29.68 -15.72 -13.15
CA THR A 356 30.89 -16.52 -13.39
C THR A 356 31.94 -16.26 -12.32
N ALA A 357 32.48 -17.32 -11.71
CA ALA A 357 33.57 -17.24 -10.73
C ALA A 357 34.95 -17.58 -11.33
N ASP A 358 34.99 -18.03 -12.59
CA ASP A 358 36.19 -18.55 -13.24
C ASP A 358 37.04 -17.47 -13.93
N THR A 359 36.57 -16.21 -13.91
CA THR A 359 37.27 -15.07 -14.53
C THR A 359 38.06 -14.28 -13.50
N ASP A 360 39.23 -13.77 -13.89
CA ASP A 360 40.01 -12.87 -13.04
C ASP A 360 39.19 -11.64 -12.63
N ALA A 361 39.18 -11.34 -11.32
CA ALA A 361 38.53 -10.15 -10.79
C ALA A 361 39.43 -8.93 -10.93
N LEU A 362 38.85 -7.79 -11.34
CA LEU A 362 39.59 -6.55 -11.54
C LEU A 362 40.22 -6.03 -10.24
N ALA A 363 39.52 -6.19 -9.10
CA ALA A 363 40.05 -5.92 -7.77
C ALA A 363 39.15 -6.56 -6.68
N MET A 364 39.70 -6.78 -5.49
CA MET A 364 38.94 -7.04 -4.27
C MET A 364 38.97 -5.81 -3.38
N ARG A 365 37.80 -5.22 -3.06
CA ARG A 365 37.67 -4.10 -2.10
C ARG A 365 36.86 -4.56 -0.90
N ARG A 366 37.32 -4.27 0.31
CA ARG A 366 36.69 -4.72 1.58
C ARG A 366 36.21 -3.54 2.43
N ASP A 367 36.08 -2.36 1.82
CA ASP A 367 36.09 -1.07 2.51
C ASP A 367 34.67 -0.49 2.62
N LEU A 368 33.72 -1.31 3.09
CA LEU A 368 32.33 -0.92 3.25
C LEU A 368 31.97 -0.96 4.73
N TRP A 369 32.24 0.15 5.42
CA TRP A 369 31.65 0.48 6.71
C TRP A 369 30.36 1.28 6.51
#